data_AF-A0A084QMQ6-F1
#
_entry.id   AF-A0A084QMQ6-F1
#
_cell.length_a   1.000
_cell.length_b   1.000
_cell.length_c   1.000
_cell.angle_alpha   90.00
_cell.angle_beta   90.00
_cell.angle_gamma   90.00
#
_symmetry.space_group_name_H-M   'P 1'
#
loop_
_entity.id
_entity.type
_entity.pdbx_description
1 polymer ?
#
loop_
_entity_poly.entity_id
_entity_poly.type
_entity_poly.pdbx_seq_one_letter_code
_entity_poly.pdbx_strand_id
1 'polypeptide(L)'
;MPVIDPAIIGDVPEPGTPEYASWAAQDRRETILVTSWLFLSLATIIVALRIYTRIGIYKYLLADDYWTLAATLCGFVSASLSTVAIQNGVGRHFATLSMTQRENVIFWMTIAFVPAGFFSGLPKVAVVALLSRLMKPARWLKWTLWVVVVWSVASLAVFMFLQFARCTPTQSMWNFDIQGECMPRGPIIAYAIYANVFSAFINVVLAVYPAIVLARMQMSLKRKVGLTAALGIGAIAGIIAVYKASLIPESLGSNDFSYDGAALILWTAIEGCTMMIATSMPILAPLIDMMLNSRSRARLVTPRTEAYADLKDESHEMGIRSSRTSESQVDMLQRGDSNKEDRGLGISPRLVAGPGQIICTNEVSITFETQPVDPLEAMIHGYTWNR
;
A
#
# COMPACT_ATOMS: atom_id res chain seq x y z
N MET A 1 38.20 -26.99 13.97
CA MET A 1 38.41 -26.21 12.74
C MET A 1 38.00 -27.08 11.56
N PRO A 2 36.99 -26.69 10.75
CA PRO A 2 36.92 -27.21 9.40
C PRO A 2 38.10 -26.61 8.63
N VAL A 3 38.93 -27.47 8.02
CA VAL A 3 39.90 -27.03 7.03
C VAL A 3 39.11 -26.35 5.92
N ILE A 4 39.43 -25.09 5.62
CA ILE A 4 38.88 -24.41 4.45
C ILE A 4 39.49 -25.14 3.26
N ASP A 5 38.66 -25.89 2.53
CA ASP A 5 39.09 -26.69 1.40
C ASP A 5 39.65 -25.76 0.31
N PRO A 6 40.97 -25.82 0.00
CA PRO A 6 41.59 -24.88 -0.92
C PRO A 6 41.09 -25.02 -2.36
N ALA A 7 40.37 -26.10 -2.68
CA ALA A 7 39.77 -26.32 -4.00
C ALA A 7 38.49 -25.50 -4.27
N ILE A 8 37.94 -24.79 -3.28
CA ILE A 8 36.72 -23.95 -3.44
C ILE A 8 36.96 -22.51 -2.96
N ILE A 9 38.10 -21.95 -3.38
CA ILE A 9 38.36 -20.51 -3.39
C ILE A 9 38.11 -20.04 -4.83
N GLY A 10 36.95 -19.43 -5.08
CA GLY A 10 36.75 -18.66 -6.31
C GLY A 10 37.48 -17.34 -6.20
N ASP A 11 38.40 -17.07 -7.13
CA ASP A 11 39.07 -15.79 -7.43
C ASP A 11 39.27 -14.83 -6.23
N VAL A 12 39.94 -15.31 -5.17
CA VAL A 12 40.64 -14.41 -4.23
C VAL A 12 42.04 -14.20 -4.80
N PRO A 13 42.38 -13.00 -5.30
CA PRO A 13 43.69 -12.77 -5.93
C PRO A 13 44.82 -12.92 -4.92
N GLU A 14 46.04 -13.27 -5.36
CA GLU A 14 47.15 -13.48 -4.43
C GLU A 14 47.50 -12.20 -3.64
N PRO A 15 47.63 -12.27 -2.30
CA PRO A 15 47.96 -11.11 -1.47
C PRO A 15 49.26 -10.43 -1.91
N GLY A 16 49.19 -9.11 -2.13
CA GLY A 16 50.33 -8.31 -2.60
C GLY A 16 50.34 -8.07 -4.12
N THR A 17 49.46 -8.71 -4.89
CA THR A 17 49.23 -8.34 -6.29
C THR A 17 48.44 -7.02 -6.40
N PRO A 18 48.59 -6.24 -7.49
CA PRO A 18 47.74 -5.07 -7.75
C PRO A 18 46.26 -5.46 -7.95
N GLU A 19 45.99 -6.70 -8.35
CA GLU A 19 44.64 -7.26 -8.47
C GLU A 19 44.00 -7.53 -7.10
N TYR A 20 44.77 -8.04 -6.12
CA TYR A 20 44.29 -8.11 -4.73
C TYR A 20 44.01 -6.72 -4.16
N ALA A 21 44.82 -5.72 -4.50
CA ALA A 21 44.60 -4.35 -4.05
C ALA A 21 43.30 -3.74 -4.63
N SER A 22 42.99 -3.99 -5.91
CA SER A 22 41.75 -3.51 -6.53
C SER A 22 40.51 -4.29 -6.06
N TRP A 23 40.64 -5.60 -5.83
CA TRP A 23 39.62 -6.47 -5.23
C TRP A 23 39.31 -6.04 -3.79
N ALA A 24 40.33 -5.90 -2.93
CA ALA A 24 40.16 -5.50 -1.53
C ALA A 24 39.65 -4.04 -1.36
N ALA A 25 39.82 -3.19 -2.38
CA ALA A 25 39.28 -1.84 -2.43
C ALA A 25 37.78 -1.79 -2.81
N GLN A 26 37.16 -2.89 -3.23
CA GLN A 26 35.73 -2.92 -3.55
C GLN A 26 34.89 -2.75 -2.28
N ASP A 27 34.13 -1.65 -2.22
CA ASP A 27 33.29 -1.29 -1.09
C ASP A 27 31.88 -0.90 -1.57
N ARG A 28 30.86 -1.65 -1.12
CA ARG A 28 29.45 -1.42 -1.48
C ARG A 28 28.65 -0.69 -0.39
N ARG A 29 29.28 -0.34 0.74
CA ARG A 29 28.60 0.14 1.97
C ARG A 29 27.75 1.37 1.73
N GLU A 30 28.33 2.40 1.10
CA GLU A 30 27.66 3.68 0.87
C GLU A 30 26.42 3.52 -0.01
N THR A 31 26.53 2.81 -1.13
CA THR A 31 25.43 2.55 -2.06
C THR A 31 24.27 1.85 -1.34
N ILE A 32 24.57 0.83 -0.53
CA ILE A 32 23.53 0.05 0.17
C ILE A 32 22.84 0.91 1.24
N LEU A 33 23.59 1.68 2.03
CA LEU A 33 23.03 2.55 3.06
C LEU A 33 22.14 3.63 2.43
N VAL A 34 22.68 4.39 1.49
CA VAL A 34 21.97 5.50 0.84
C VAL A 34 20.71 5.00 0.15
N THR A 35 20.79 3.94 -0.67
CA THR A 35 19.61 3.43 -1.37
C THR A 35 18.57 2.85 -0.40
N SER A 36 18.98 2.09 0.63
CA SER A 36 18.02 1.49 1.58
C SER A 36 17.26 2.56 2.37
N TRP A 37 17.94 3.58 2.88
CA TRP A 37 17.31 4.67 3.64
C TRP A 37 16.46 5.61 2.74
N LEU A 38 16.86 5.84 1.49
CA LEU A 38 16.04 6.59 0.52
C LEU A 38 14.73 5.87 0.16
N PHE A 39 14.78 4.57 -0.13
CA PHE A 39 13.57 3.79 -0.40
C PHE A 39 12.68 3.65 0.84
N LEU A 40 13.25 3.43 2.02
CA LEU A 40 12.47 3.32 3.26
C LEU A 40 11.80 4.63 3.67
N SER A 41 12.50 5.77 3.54
CA SER A 41 11.91 7.09 3.82
C SER A 41 10.79 7.42 2.82
N LEU A 42 10.97 7.17 1.52
CA LEU A 42 9.92 7.32 0.52
C LEU A 42 8.69 6.44 0.81
N ALA A 43 8.90 5.15 1.11
CA ALA A 43 7.82 4.24 1.49
C ALA A 43 7.11 4.70 2.77
N THR A 44 7.85 5.21 3.76
CA THR A 44 7.29 5.73 5.02
C THR A 44 6.43 6.97 4.79
N ILE A 45 6.83 7.90 3.92
CA ILE A 45 6.03 9.08 3.54
C ILE A 45 4.70 8.64 2.91
N ILE A 46 4.74 7.66 2.00
CA ILE A 46 3.54 7.10 1.35
C ILE A 46 2.62 6.41 2.37
N VAL A 47 3.16 5.69 3.36
CA VAL A 47 2.38 5.07 4.44
C VAL A 47 1.83 6.12 5.41
N ALA A 48 2.57 7.17 5.75
CA ALA A 48 2.07 8.27 6.57
C ALA A 48 0.88 8.96 5.88
N LEU A 49 0.96 9.19 4.56
CA LEU A 49 -0.13 9.75 3.76
C LEU A 49 -1.35 8.81 3.68
N ARG A 50 -1.13 7.49 3.66
CA ARG A 50 -2.19 6.47 3.75
C ARG A 50 -2.91 6.55 5.11
N ILE A 51 -2.16 6.63 6.21
CA ILE A 51 -2.74 6.76 7.57
C ILE A 51 -3.48 8.10 7.74
N TYR A 52 -2.92 9.20 7.24
CA TYR A 52 -3.61 10.50 7.18
C TYR A 52 -4.94 10.40 6.41
N THR A 53 -4.93 9.72 5.25
CA THR A 53 -6.14 9.49 4.45
C THR A 53 -7.17 8.64 5.21
N ARG A 54 -6.73 7.61 5.95
CA ARG A 54 -7.60 6.79 6.81
C ARG A 54 -8.27 7.60 7.92
N ILE A 55 -7.49 8.36 8.67
CA ILE A 55 -7.99 9.09 9.84
C ILE A 55 -8.79 10.33 9.41
N GLY A 56 -8.29 11.11 8.46
CA GLY A 56 -8.92 12.36 8.01
C GLY A 56 -10.13 12.18 7.07
N ILE A 57 -10.02 11.30 6.06
CA ILE A 57 -11.08 11.13 5.05
C ILE A 57 -12.03 9.99 5.43
N TYR A 58 -11.50 8.82 5.79
CA TYR A 58 -12.34 7.65 6.10
C TYR A 58 -12.84 7.61 7.55
N LYS A 59 -12.15 8.26 8.49
CA LYS A 59 -12.46 8.33 9.94
C LYS A 59 -12.35 7.00 10.73
N TYR A 60 -11.72 5.97 10.17
CA TYR A 60 -11.46 4.71 10.87
C TYR A 60 -10.22 4.00 10.32
N LEU A 61 -9.55 3.24 11.18
CA LEU A 61 -8.45 2.32 10.84
C LEU A 61 -8.98 0.89 10.63
N LEU A 62 -8.26 0.13 9.82
CA LEU A 62 -8.60 -1.25 9.47
C LEU A 62 -7.41 -2.19 9.67
N ALA A 63 -7.64 -3.49 9.69
CA ALA A 63 -6.61 -4.51 9.88
C ALA A 63 -5.42 -4.37 8.90
N ASP A 64 -5.66 -3.99 7.64
CA ASP A 64 -4.60 -3.74 6.65
C ASP A 64 -3.67 -2.57 7.02
N ASP A 65 -4.16 -1.58 7.77
CA ASP A 65 -3.36 -0.45 8.20
C ASP A 65 -2.42 -0.84 9.36
N TYR A 66 -2.88 -1.67 10.30
CA TYR A 66 -2.04 -2.24 11.37
C TYR A 66 -0.94 -3.14 10.81
N TRP A 67 -1.25 -4.02 9.84
CA TRP A 67 -0.23 -4.84 9.17
C TRP A 67 0.78 -4.00 8.39
N THR A 68 0.34 -2.89 7.77
CA THR A 68 1.25 -1.96 7.07
C THR A 68 2.15 -1.22 8.06
N LEU A 69 1.63 -0.76 9.21
CA LEU A 69 2.42 -0.11 10.26
C LEU A 69 3.43 -1.06 10.92
N ALA A 70 3.03 -2.31 11.18
CA ALA A 70 3.92 -3.34 11.68
C ALA A 70 5.06 -3.64 10.68
N ALA A 71 4.76 -3.69 9.38
CA ALA A 71 5.77 -3.79 8.33
C ALA A 71 6.73 -2.59 8.38
N THR A 72 6.24 -1.35 8.43
CA THR A 72 7.08 -0.14 8.54
C THR A 72 8.05 -0.23 9.72
N LEU A 73 7.56 -0.64 10.90
CA LEU A 73 8.40 -0.81 12.10
C LEU A 73 9.49 -1.87 11.90
N CYS A 74 9.14 -3.04 11.35
CA CYS A 74 10.13 -4.06 10.99
C CYS A 74 11.16 -3.53 9.98
N GLY A 75 10.74 -2.67 9.04
CA GLY A 75 11.63 -2.01 8.08
C GLY A 75 12.66 -1.11 8.75
N PHE A 76 12.24 -0.25 9.68
CA PHE A 76 13.16 0.60 10.45
C PHE A 76 14.13 -0.23 11.31
N VAL A 77 13.64 -1.25 12.01
CA VAL A 77 14.49 -2.13 12.83
C VAL A 77 15.50 -2.87 11.95
N SER A 78 15.08 -3.42 10.80
CA SER A 78 15.95 -4.07 9.83
C SER A 78 17.00 -3.11 9.25
N ALA A 79 16.62 -1.92 8.80
CA ALA A 79 17.55 -0.92 8.27
C ALA A 79 18.58 -0.46 9.31
N SER A 80 18.17 -0.32 10.58
CA SER A 80 19.05 0.06 11.68
C SER A 80 20.07 -1.03 11.99
N LEU A 81 19.64 -2.29 12.11
CA LEU A 81 20.54 -3.43 12.33
C LEU A 81 21.47 -3.68 11.14
N SER A 82 20.96 -3.57 9.92
CA SER A 82 21.79 -3.62 8.70
C SER A 82 22.81 -2.50 8.67
N THR A 83 22.48 -1.28 9.13
CA THR A 83 23.44 -0.17 9.23
C THR A 83 24.60 -0.52 10.17
N VAL A 84 24.32 -1.15 11.32
CA VAL A 84 25.36 -1.63 12.25
C VAL A 84 26.19 -2.77 11.61
N ALA A 85 25.57 -3.70 10.89
CA ALA A 85 26.29 -4.77 10.19
C ALA A 85 27.23 -4.24 9.10
N ILE A 86 26.78 -3.22 8.35
CA ILE A 86 27.55 -2.53 7.29
C ILE A 86 28.73 -1.75 7.89
N GLN A 87 28.54 -1.07 9.03
CA GLN A 87 29.64 -0.42 9.76
C GLN A 87 30.71 -1.42 10.23
N ASN A 88 30.31 -2.64 10.62
CA ASN A 88 31.22 -3.68 11.10
C ASN A 88 31.95 -4.43 9.98
N GLY A 89 31.40 -4.52 8.77
CA GLY A 89 32.07 -5.29 7.71
C GLY A 89 31.30 -5.44 6.40
N VAL A 90 29.98 -5.64 6.47
CA VAL A 90 29.13 -6.01 5.32
C VAL A 90 29.31 -5.03 4.15
N GLY A 91 29.42 -5.55 2.92
CA GLY A 91 29.74 -4.78 1.72
C GLY A 91 31.24 -4.73 1.39
N ARG A 92 32.10 -5.38 2.19
CA ARG A 92 33.50 -5.74 1.85
C ARG A 92 33.68 -7.25 1.87
N HIS A 93 34.70 -7.72 1.15
CA HIS A 93 35.13 -9.12 1.13
C HIS A 93 35.50 -9.61 2.54
N PHE A 94 34.99 -10.79 2.91
CA PHE A 94 35.10 -11.35 4.25
C PHE A 94 36.55 -11.62 4.65
N ALA A 95 37.40 -11.99 3.69
CA ALA A 95 38.83 -12.18 3.92
C ALA A 95 39.55 -10.91 4.42
N THR A 96 39.11 -9.71 4.00
CA THR A 96 39.74 -8.43 4.36
C THR A 96 39.41 -7.94 5.77
N LEU A 97 38.44 -8.56 6.44
CA LEU A 97 37.96 -8.15 7.77
C LEU A 97 38.83 -8.74 8.90
N SER A 98 38.99 -7.99 10.00
CA SER A 98 39.59 -8.53 11.23
C SER A 98 38.72 -9.64 11.83
N MET A 99 39.30 -10.50 12.68
CA MET A 99 38.51 -11.55 13.36
C MET A 99 37.31 -10.97 14.10
N THR A 100 37.50 -9.92 14.90
CA THR A 100 36.42 -9.22 15.62
C THR A 100 35.34 -8.63 14.70
N GLN A 101 35.72 -8.13 13.52
CA GLN A 101 34.76 -7.66 12.51
C GLN A 101 33.96 -8.83 11.91
N ARG A 102 34.60 -9.97 11.65
CA ARG A 102 33.93 -11.18 11.13
C ARG A 102 32.87 -11.70 12.09
N GLU A 103 33.18 -11.76 13.39
CA GLU A 103 32.22 -12.15 14.44
C GLU A 103 31.01 -11.21 14.46
N ASN A 104 31.26 -9.90 14.54
CA ASN A 104 30.23 -8.87 14.55
C ASN A 104 29.37 -8.91 13.27
N VAL A 105 29.96 -9.10 12.09
CA VAL A 105 29.22 -9.21 10.82
C VAL A 105 28.23 -10.37 10.87
N ILE A 106 28.67 -11.57 11.27
CA ILE A 106 27.78 -12.73 11.32
C ILE A 106 26.66 -12.51 12.34
N PHE A 107 26.98 -11.99 13.52
CA PHE A 107 26.00 -11.67 14.57
C PHE A 107 24.95 -10.65 14.10
N TRP A 108 25.37 -9.46 13.68
CA TRP A 108 24.45 -8.38 13.29
C TRP A 108 23.65 -8.72 12.02
N MET A 109 24.25 -9.42 11.05
CA MET A 109 23.54 -9.86 9.84
C MET A 109 22.48 -10.93 10.16
N THR A 110 22.79 -11.90 11.03
CA THR A 110 21.83 -12.93 11.48
C THR A 110 20.64 -12.29 12.20
N ILE A 111 20.88 -11.31 13.07
CA ILE A 111 19.81 -10.59 13.78
C ILE A 111 19.00 -9.71 12.82
N ALA A 112 19.64 -9.05 11.84
CA ALA A 112 18.96 -8.22 10.85
C ALA A 112 18.03 -9.01 9.92
N PHE A 113 18.30 -10.29 9.64
CA PHE A 113 17.45 -11.14 8.81
C PHE A 113 16.03 -11.36 9.38
N VAL A 114 15.87 -11.37 10.71
CA VAL A 114 14.56 -11.57 11.35
C VAL A 114 13.57 -10.45 11.00
N PRO A 115 13.82 -9.17 11.33
CA PRO A 115 12.92 -8.08 10.91
C PRO A 115 12.87 -7.93 9.39
N ALA A 116 13.92 -8.28 8.63
CA ALA A 116 13.91 -8.21 7.16
C ALA A 116 12.89 -9.17 6.51
N GLY A 117 12.76 -10.41 7.02
CA GLY A 117 11.76 -11.35 6.53
C GLY A 117 10.33 -11.00 6.96
N PHE A 118 10.14 -10.39 8.14
CA PHE A 118 8.84 -9.82 8.52
C PHE A 118 8.49 -8.59 7.66
N PHE A 119 9.46 -7.72 7.40
CA PHE A 119 9.32 -6.55 6.52
C PHE A 119 8.87 -6.92 5.10
N SER A 120 9.38 -8.02 4.54
CA SER A 120 8.95 -8.55 3.23
C SER A 120 7.71 -9.47 3.29
N GLY A 121 7.36 -10.01 4.45
CA GLY A 121 6.19 -10.88 4.67
C GLY A 121 4.88 -10.13 4.97
N LEU A 122 4.91 -9.21 5.94
CA LEU A 122 3.72 -8.52 6.46
C LEU A 122 2.95 -7.68 5.41
N PRO A 123 3.60 -6.99 4.44
CA PRO A 123 2.88 -6.31 3.37
C PRO A 123 1.97 -7.22 2.55
N LYS A 124 2.34 -8.50 2.33
CA LYS A 124 1.51 -9.47 1.59
C LYS A 124 0.18 -9.75 2.31
N VAL A 125 0.21 -9.80 3.65
CA VAL A 125 -0.98 -9.95 4.49
C VAL A 125 -1.87 -8.71 4.37
N ALA A 126 -1.28 -7.52 4.39
CA ALA A 126 -2.01 -6.26 4.17
C ALA A 126 -2.62 -6.18 2.75
N VAL A 127 -1.93 -6.64 1.71
CA VAL A 127 -2.45 -6.77 0.34
C VAL A 127 -3.67 -7.71 0.30
N VAL A 128 -3.56 -8.94 0.83
CA VAL A 128 -4.69 -9.89 0.80
C VAL A 128 -5.89 -9.38 1.60
N ALA A 129 -5.67 -8.71 2.74
CA ALA A 129 -6.75 -8.07 3.50
C ALA A 129 -7.43 -6.95 2.68
N LEU A 130 -6.65 -6.09 2.02
CA LEU A 130 -7.13 -5.01 1.15
C LEU A 130 -7.94 -5.56 -0.05
N LEU A 131 -7.41 -6.56 -0.75
CA LEU A 131 -8.05 -7.20 -1.91
C LEU A 131 -9.33 -7.95 -1.51
N SER A 132 -9.29 -8.70 -0.40
CA SER A 132 -10.46 -9.40 0.15
C SER A 132 -11.63 -8.44 0.43
N ARG A 133 -11.34 -7.23 0.96
CA ARG A 133 -12.35 -6.20 1.22
C ARG A 133 -12.84 -5.53 -0.05
N LEU A 134 -11.92 -5.10 -0.93
CA LEU A 134 -12.26 -4.26 -2.08
C LEU A 134 -12.99 -5.04 -3.18
N MET A 135 -12.67 -6.32 -3.34
CA MET A 135 -13.06 -7.12 -4.50
C MET A 135 -14.08 -8.22 -4.17
N LYS A 136 -14.29 -8.50 -2.87
CA LYS A 136 -15.22 -9.51 -2.33
C LYS A 136 -15.22 -10.84 -3.13
N PRO A 137 -14.08 -11.53 -3.27
CA PRO A 137 -14.00 -12.78 -4.03
C PRO A 137 -14.93 -13.87 -3.53
N ALA A 138 -15.21 -14.84 -4.40
CA ALA A 138 -15.85 -16.09 -4.06
C ALA A 138 -15.15 -16.78 -2.86
N ARG A 139 -15.92 -17.46 -2.01
CA ARG A 139 -15.43 -17.99 -0.72
C ARG A 139 -14.17 -18.86 -0.86
N TRP A 140 -14.15 -19.76 -1.85
CA TRP A 140 -13.01 -20.64 -2.12
C TRP A 140 -11.74 -19.84 -2.43
N LEU A 141 -11.83 -18.89 -3.36
CA LEU A 141 -10.72 -18.05 -3.81
C LEU A 141 -10.19 -17.15 -2.69
N LYS A 142 -11.09 -16.63 -1.83
CA LYS A 142 -10.69 -15.92 -0.61
C LYS A 142 -9.84 -16.82 0.29
N TRP A 143 -10.29 -18.05 0.57
CA TRP A 143 -9.54 -18.99 1.40
C TRP A 143 -8.19 -19.35 0.78
N THR A 144 -8.13 -19.62 -0.52
CA THR A 144 -6.86 -19.90 -1.23
C THR A 144 -5.85 -18.76 -1.06
N LEU A 145 -6.25 -17.49 -1.27
CA LEU A 145 -5.36 -16.34 -1.10
C LEU A 145 -4.82 -16.21 0.34
N TRP A 146 -5.66 -16.44 1.34
CA TRP A 146 -5.23 -16.41 2.75
C TRP A 146 -4.29 -17.56 3.09
N VAL A 147 -4.61 -18.80 2.71
CA VAL A 147 -3.76 -19.97 2.95
C VAL A 147 -2.38 -19.79 2.31
N VAL A 148 -2.34 -19.35 1.05
CA VAL A 148 -1.09 -19.18 0.29
C VAL A 148 -0.20 -18.08 0.89
N VAL A 149 -0.76 -16.96 1.33
CA VAL A 149 0.03 -15.89 1.99
C VAL A 149 0.47 -16.28 3.39
N VAL A 150 -0.39 -16.93 4.19
CA VAL A 150 0.00 -17.45 5.51
C VAL A 150 1.12 -18.48 5.37
N TRP A 151 1.05 -19.38 4.38
CA TRP A 151 2.12 -20.32 4.07
C TRP A 151 3.43 -19.62 3.66
N SER A 152 3.35 -18.54 2.88
CA SER A 152 4.54 -17.75 2.50
C SER A 152 5.21 -17.09 3.71
N VAL A 153 4.43 -16.47 4.60
CA VAL A 153 4.95 -15.85 5.82
C VAL A 153 5.50 -16.92 6.78
N ALA A 154 4.82 -18.06 6.92
CA ALA A 154 5.30 -19.19 7.72
C ALA A 154 6.63 -19.77 7.18
N SER A 155 6.76 -19.91 5.86
CA SER A 155 8.00 -20.40 5.22
C SER A 155 9.17 -19.44 5.46
N LEU A 156 8.93 -18.12 5.41
CA LEU A 156 9.94 -17.12 5.76
C LEU A 156 10.31 -17.16 7.26
N ALA A 157 9.34 -17.35 8.15
CA ALA A 157 9.58 -17.49 9.59
C ALA A 157 10.36 -18.77 9.95
N VAL A 158 10.07 -19.89 9.29
CA VAL A 158 10.86 -21.13 9.42
C VAL A 158 12.28 -20.94 8.91
N PHE A 159 12.48 -20.21 7.80
CA PHE A 159 13.83 -19.89 7.32
C PHE A 159 14.62 -19.07 8.35
N MET A 160 14.02 -18.06 8.99
CA MET A 160 14.65 -17.34 10.10
C MET A 160 15.05 -18.29 11.23
N PHE A 161 14.12 -19.13 11.69
CA PHE A 161 14.38 -20.07 12.78
C PHE A 161 15.53 -21.01 12.45
N LEU A 162 15.57 -21.56 11.24
CA LEU A 162 16.68 -22.39 10.75
C LEU A 162 18.02 -21.66 10.75
N GLN A 163 18.06 -20.34 10.49
CA GLN A 163 19.32 -19.58 10.56
C GLN A 163 19.86 -19.43 11.99
N PHE A 164 19.02 -19.43 13.04
CA PHE A 164 19.47 -19.46 14.44
C PHE A 164 19.76 -20.89 14.93
N ALA A 165 19.00 -21.88 14.45
CA ALA A 165 19.13 -23.28 14.83
C ALA A 165 20.24 -24.03 14.07
N ARG A 166 20.96 -23.38 13.14
CA ARG A 166 21.95 -24.04 12.27
C ARG A 166 23.21 -24.54 12.97
N CYS A 167 23.52 -24.07 14.18
CA CYS A 167 24.65 -24.57 14.97
C CYS A 167 24.28 -24.74 16.44
N THR A 168 24.92 -25.72 17.09
CA THR A 168 24.76 -26.07 18.50
C THR A 168 26.12 -26.07 19.20
N PRO A 169 26.35 -25.17 20.17
CA PRO A 169 25.48 -24.08 20.63
C PRO A 169 25.39 -22.93 19.59
N THR A 170 24.28 -22.20 19.55
CA THR A 170 24.06 -21.09 18.58
C THR A 170 25.16 -20.03 18.60
N GLN A 171 25.82 -19.82 19.75
CA GLN A 171 26.93 -18.87 19.89
C GLN A 171 28.15 -19.22 19.01
N SER A 172 28.37 -20.50 18.69
CA SER A 172 29.43 -20.97 17.77
C SER A 172 29.25 -20.49 16.32
N MET A 173 28.10 -19.89 15.98
CA MET A 173 27.91 -19.25 14.68
C MET A 173 28.78 -18.00 14.49
N TRP A 174 29.03 -17.25 15.55
CA TRP A 174 29.70 -15.94 15.48
C TRP A 174 30.92 -15.83 16.37
N ASN A 175 31.02 -16.59 17.47
CA ASN A 175 32.23 -16.65 18.29
C ASN A 175 33.09 -17.84 17.83
N PHE A 176 34.31 -17.58 17.36
CA PHE A 176 35.18 -18.62 16.81
C PHE A 176 35.95 -19.44 17.87
N ASP A 177 35.99 -18.98 19.13
CA ASP A 177 36.64 -19.67 20.24
C ASP A 177 35.77 -20.83 20.79
N ILE A 178 34.45 -20.76 20.60
CA ILE A 178 33.49 -21.78 21.06
C ILE A 178 33.40 -22.90 20.02
N GLN A 179 33.85 -24.10 20.39
CA GLN A 179 33.58 -25.31 19.60
C GLN A 179 32.08 -25.64 19.60
N GLY A 180 31.52 -25.83 18.41
CA GLY A 180 30.14 -26.26 18.21
C GLY A 180 30.00 -27.02 16.89
N GLU A 181 28.93 -27.78 16.77
CA GLU A 181 28.57 -28.49 15.54
C GLU A 181 27.57 -27.66 14.74
N CYS A 182 27.79 -27.56 13.44
CA CYS A 182 26.91 -26.84 12.51
C CYS A 182 26.33 -27.80 11.47
N MET A 183 25.04 -27.64 11.17
CA MET A 183 24.36 -28.35 10.10
C MET A 183 25.00 -28.01 8.74
N PRO A 184 25.09 -28.97 7.79
CA PRO A 184 25.60 -28.71 6.44
C PRO A 184 24.87 -27.54 5.76
N ARG A 185 25.62 -26.71 5.02
CA ARG A 185 25.07 -25.51 4.34
C ARG A 185 23.99 -25.85 3.30
N GLY A 186 24.14 -26.97 2.60
CA GLY A 186 23.28 -27.37 1.46
C GLY A 186 21.77 -27.35 1.76
N PRO A 187 21.26 -28.10 2.76
CA PRO A 187 19.85 -28.09 3.14
C PRO A 187 19.31 -26.69 3.51
N ILE A 188 20.11 -25.87 4.18
CA ILE A 188 19.72 -24.51 4.59
C ILE A 188 19.59 -23.60 3.36
N ILE A 189 20.54 -23.68 2.42
CA ILE A 189 20.50 -22.94 1.14
C ILE A 189 19.31 -23.40 0.29
N ALA A 190 19.07 -24.71 0.18
CA ALA A 190 17.91 -25.25 -0.55
C ALA A 190 16.58 -24.74 0.02
N TYR A 191 16.44 -24.68 1.36
CA TYR A 191 15.27 -24.09 2.00
C TYR A 191 15.18 -22.57 1.78
N ALA A 192 16.31 -21.85 1.81
CA ALA A 192 16.36 -20.41 1.52
C ALA A 192 15.83 -20.09 0.11
N ILE A 193 16.27 -20.87 -0.89
CA ILE A 193 15.81 -20.77 -2.28
C ILE A 193 14.31 -21.06 -2.34
N TYR A 194 13.84 -22.18 -1.77
CA TYR A 194 12.41 -22.52 -1.72
C TYR A 194 11.55 -21.38 -1.15
N ALA A 195 11.89 -20.89 0.05
CA ALA A 195 11.08 -19.88 0.75
C ALA A 195 11.02 -18.55 -0.02
N ASN A 196 12.12 -18.15 -0.67
CA ASN A 196 12.17 -16.90 -1.43
C ASN A 196 11.57 -17.02 -2.84
N VAL A 197 11.75 -18.14 -3.54
CA VAL A 197 11.06 -18.41 -4.82
C VAL A 197 9.55 -18.48 -4.59
N PHE A 198 9.09 -19.15 -3.52
CA PHE A 198 7.67 -19.18 -3.16
C PHE A 198 7.16 -17.77 -2.80
N SER A 199 7.93 -16.99 -2.03
CA SER A 199 7.65 -15.57 -1.75
C SER A 199 7.51 -14.72 -3.03
N ALA A 200 8.40 -14.90 -4.00
CA ALA A 200 8.37 -14.19 -5.28
C ALA A 200 7.16 -14.60 -6.13
N PHE A 201 6.85 -15.89 -6.19
CA PHE A 201 5.62 -16.40 -6.80
C PHE A 201 4.37 -15.77 -6.18
N ILE A 202 4.33 -15.59 -4.86
CA ILE A 202 3.20 -14.94 -4.17
C ILE A 202 3.09 -13.47 -4.59
N ASN A 203 4.19 -12.72 -4.71
CA ASN A 203 4.14 -11.34 -5.20
C ASN A 203 3.55 -11.27 -6.63
N VAL A 204 3.95 -12.18 -7.52
CA VAL A 204 3.40 -12.26 -8.88
C VAL A 204 1.91 -12.62 -8.86
N VAL A 205 1.48 -13.60 -8.05
CA VAL A 205 0.06 -13.95 -7.89
C VAL A 205 -0.76 -12.77 -7.38
N LEU A 206 -0.26 -12.04 -6.37
CA LEU A 206 -0.92 -10.86 -5.81
C LEU A 206 -0.93 -9.65 -6.77
N ALA A 207 -0.02 -9.59 -7.75
CA ALA A 207 -0.03 -8.60 -8.83
C ALA A 207 -0.95 -9.01 -10.00
N VAL A 208 -1.02 -10.29 -10.36
CA VAL A 208 -1.85 -10.76 -11.48
C VAL A 208 -3.33 -10.86 -11.09
N TYR A 209 -3.62 -11.33 -9.87
CA TYR A 209 -4.99 -11.56 -9.40
C TYR A 209 -5.91 -10.33 -9.50
N PRO A 210 -5.54 -9.12 -9.03
CA PRO A 210 -6.41 -7.96 -9.11
C PRO A 210 -6.55 -7.45 -10.55
N ALA A 211 -5.56 -7.68 -11.41
CA ALA A 211 -5.58 -7.25 -12.82
C ALA A 211 -6.63 -8.03 -13.62
N ILE A 212 -6.69 -9.36 -13.46
CA ILE A 212 -7.68 -10.22 -14.13
C ILE A 212 -9.11 -9.81 -13.72
N VAL A 213 -9.34 -9.59 -12.42
CA VAL A 213 -10.68 -9.24 -11.92
C VAL A 213 -11.06 -7.81 -12.31
N LEU A 214 -10.10 -6.86 -12.32
CA LEU A 214 -10.34 -5.49 -12.80
C LEU A 214 -10.69 -5.42 -14.29
N ALA A 215 -10.08 -6.28 -15.11
CA ALA A 215 -10.41 -6.35 -16.53
C ALA A 215 -11.88 -6.75 -16.78
N ARG A 216 -12.51 -7.45 -15.83
CA ARG A 216 -13.91 -7.91 -15.89
C ARG A 216 -14.91 -7.04 -15.12
N MET A 217 -14.47 -6.09 -14.29
CA MET A 217 -15.36 -5.32 -13.41
C MET A 217 -15.49 -3.86 -13.84
N GLN A 218 -16.73 -3.42 -14.09
CA GLN A 218 -17.05 -2.02 -14.38
C GLN A 218 -16.98 -1.16 -13.11
N MET A 219 -15.78 -0.69 -12.76
CA MET A 219 -15.56 0.28 -11.67
C MET A 219 -15.52 1.73 -12.17
N SER A 220 -15.88 2.67 -11.30
CA SER A 220 -15.70 4.10 -11.55
C SER A 220 -14.23 4.48 -11.76
N LEU A 221 -13.98 5.41 -12.69
CA LEU A 221 -12.65 5.75 -13.18
C LEU A 221 -11.64 6.07 -12.04
N LYS A 222 -12.09 6.79 -11.01
CA LYS A 222 -11.26 7.16 -9.83
C LYS A 222 -10.75 5.93 -9.06
N ARG A 223 -11.58 4.90 -8.89
CA ARG A 223 -11.17 3.62 -8.25
C ARG A 223 -10.28 2.79 -9.18
N LYS A 224 -10.60 2.80 -10.48
CA LYS A 224 -9.83 2.10 -11.52
C LYS A 224 -8.38 2.60 -11.58
N VAL A 225 -8.16 3.91 -11.63
CA VAL A 225 -6.80 4.51 -11.68
C VAL A 225 -5.95 4.12 -10.47
N GLY A 226 -6.46 4.29 -9.25
CA GLY A 226 -5.70 3.96 -8.03
C GLY A 226 -5.34 2.47 -7.92
N LEU A 227 -6.22 1.59 -8.39
CA LEU A 227 -5.98 0.14 -8.37
C LEU A 227 -5.06 -0.31 -9.53
N THR A 228 -5.13 0.32 -10.71
CA THR A 228 -4.14 0.12 -11.79
C THR A 228 -2.73 0.60 -11.39
N ALA A 229 -2.61 1.71 -10.67
CA ALA A 229 -1.32 2.17 -10.16
C ALA A 229 -0.73 1.18 -9.14
N ALA A 230 -1.57 0.68 -8.23
CA ALA A 230 -1.17 -0.37 -7.27
C ALA A 230 -0.72 -1.66 -7.95
N LEU A 231 -1.41 -2.06 -9.04
CA LEU A 231 -1.06 -3.20 -9.86
C LEU A 231 0.31 -3.07 -10.53
N GLY A 232 0.60 -1.92 -11.15
CA GLY A 232 1.89 -1.67 -11.78
C GLY A 232 3.04 -1.78 -10.77
N ILE A 233 2.89 -1.18 -9.59
CA ILE A 233 3.92 -1.21 -8.54
C ILE A 233 4.02 -2.62 -7.92
N GLY A 234 2.91 -3.34 -7.77
CA GLY A 234 2.91 -4.75 -7.36
C GLY A 234 3.63 -5.68 -8.35
N ALA A 235 3.47 -5.44 -9.66
CA ALA A 235 4.20 -6.19 -10.69
C ALA A 235 5.72 -5.92 -10.62
N ILE A 236 6.12 -4.66 -10.40
CA ILE A 236 7.53 -4.28 -10.17
C ILE A 236 8.08 -4.99 -8.93
N ALA A 237 7.33 -5.05 -7.82
CA ALA A 237 7.73 -5.82 -6.64
C ALA A 237 7.87 -7.32 -6.90
N GLY A 238 7.04 -7.90 -7.77
CA GLY A 238 7.17 -9.27 -8.25
C GLY A 238 8.50 -9.52 -8.99
N ILE A 239 8.85 -8.64 -9.93
CA ILE A 239 10.12 -8.71 -10.70
C ILE A 239 11.32 -8.60 -9.75
N ILE A 240 11.28 -7.64 -8.82
CA ILE A 240 12.32 -7.46 -7.79
C ILE A 240 12.50 -8.73 -6.95
N ALA A 241 11.40 -9.36 -6.52
CA ALA A 241 11.46 -10.57 -5.71
C ALA A 241 12.03 -11.78 -6.48
N VAL A 242 11.73 -11.90 -7.78
CA VAL A 242 12.34 -12.94 -8.64
C VAL A 242 13.85 -12.71 -8.78
N TYR A 243 14.27 -11.47 -9.04
CA TYR A 243 15.70 -11.13 -9.12
C TYR A 243 16.43 -11.35 -7.79
N LYS A 244 15.80 -11.01 -6.66
CA LYS A 244 16.30 -11.32 -5.32
C LYS A 244 16.45 -12.83 -5.11
N ALA A 245 15.51 -13.64 -5.59
CA ALA A 245 15.58 -15.09 -5.47
C ALA A 245 16.75 -15.70 -6.26
N SER A 246 17.14 -15.13 -7.41
CA SER A 246 18.33 -15.56 -8.15
C SER A 246 19.67 -15.23 -7.47
N LEU A 247 19.72 -14.23 -6.58
CA LEU A 247 20.94 -13.87 -5.85
C LEU A 247 21.25 -14.80 -4.66
N ILE A 248 20.29 -15.63 -4.23
CA ILE A 248 20.41 -16.45 -3.01
C ILE A 248 21.48 -17.55 -3.09
N PRO A 249 21.63 -18.32 -4.19
CA PRO A 249 22.69 -19.31 -4.31
C PRO A 249 24.08 -18.69 -4.19
N GLU A 250 24.28 -17.50 -4.75
CA GLU A 250 25.53 -16.74 -4.64
C GLU A 250 25.69 -16.19 -3.21
N SER A 251 24.72 -15.43 -2.70
CA SER A 251 24.80 -14.74 -1.40
C SER A 251 24.90 -15.65 -0.17
N LEU A 252 24.36 -16.88 -0.22
CA LEU A 252 24.41 -17.85 0.88
C LEU A 252 25.29 -19.07 0.59
N GLY A 253 25.66 -19.31 -0.67
CA GLY A 253 26.56 -20.38 -1.06
C GLY A 253 28.02 -19.95 -1.17
N SER A 254 28.31 -18.67 -1.45
CA SER A 254 29.69 -18.17 -1.53
C SER A 254 30.37 -18.13 -0.15
N ASN A 255 31.70 -18.18 -0.17
CA ASN A 255 32.51 -17.98 1.03
C ASN A 255 32.63 -16.47 1.39
N ASP A 256 32.34 -15.57 0.45
CA ASP A 256 32.33 -14.10 0.61
C ASP A 256 30.92 -13.53 0.85
N PHE A 257 30.12 -14.23 1.66
CA PHE A 257 28.76 -13.84 2.06
C PHE A 257 28.63 -12.39 2.59
N SER A 258 29.72 -11.80 3.11
CA SER A 258 29.80 -10.40 3.55
C SER A 258 29.68 -9.41 2.38
N TYR A 259 30.23 -9.73 1.22
CA TYR A 259 30.19 -8.89 0.01
C TYR A 259 28.96 -9.18 -0.85
N ASP A 260 28.63 -10.46 -1.04
CA ASP A 260 27.50 -10.89 -1.88
C ASP A 260 26.16 -10.69 -1.17
N GLY A 261 26.07 -11.04 0.11
CA GLY A 261 24.89 -10.81 0.95
C GLY A 261 24.56 -9.32 1.14
N ALA A 262 25.49 -8.43 0.83
CA ALA A 262 25.27 -6.99 0.79
C ALA A 262 24.24 -6.60 -0.30
N ALA A 263 24.26 -7.29 -1.45
CA ALA A 263 23.22 -7.15 -2.48
C ALA A 263 21.87 -7.71 -2.00
N LEU A 264 21.87 -8.86 -1.32
CA LEU A 264 20.65 -9.48 -0.79
C LEU A 264 19.93 -8.58 0.22
N ILE A 265 20.67 -7.86 1.08
CA ILE A 265 20.13 -6.85 2.00
C ILE A 265 19.45 -5.72 1.22
N LEU A 266 20.14 -5.14 0.23
CA LEU A 266 19.63 -4.05 -0.60
C LEU A 266 18.33 -4.43 -1.32
N TRP A 267 18.30 -5.60 -1.98
CA TRP A 267 17.13 -6.05 -2.71
C TRP A 267 15.96 -6.45 -1.80
N THR A 268 16.24 -6.94 -0.59
CA THR A 268 15.19 -7.15 0.44
C THR A 268 14.59 -5.82 0.91
N ALA A 269 15.42 -4.79 1.09
CA ALA A 269 14.96 -3.44 1.45
C ALA A 269 14.06 -2.85 0.36
N ILE A 270 14.48 -2.95 -0.91
CA ILE A 270 13.71 -2.46 -2.06
C ILE A 270 12.40 -3.24 -2.21
N GLU A 271 12.40 -4.58 -2.15
CA GLU A 271 11.18 -5.42 -2.25
C GLU A 271 10.10 -4.98 -1.25
N GLY A 272 10.46 -4.89 0.04
CA GLY A 272 9.52 -4.51 1.10
C GLY A 272 8.99 -3.08 0.92
N CYS A 273 9.85 -2.13 0.54
CA CYS A 273 9.44 -0.76 0.24
C CYS A 273 8.44 -0.71 -0.93
N THR A 274 8.73 -1.38 -2.05
CA THR A 274 7.83 -1.42 -3.21
C THR A 274 6.49 -2.07 -2.87
N MET A 275 6.48 -3.14 -2.07
CA MET A 275 5.25 -3.78 -1.59
C MET A 275 4.41 -2.87 -0.69
N MET A 276 5.03 -2.13 0.24
CA MET A 276 4.33 -1.16 1.10
C MET A 276 3.71 -0.01 0.29
N ILE A 277 4.44 0.48 -0.72
CA ILE A 277 3.96 1.52 -1.65
C ILE A 277 2.77 0.97 -2.46
N ALA A 278 2.88 -0.20 -3.10
CA ALA A 278 1.80 -0.85 -3.84
C ALA A 278 0.52 -1.00 -2.99
N THR A 279 0.67 -1.47 -1.75
CA THR A 279 -0.45 -1.69 -0.81
C THR A 279 -1.17 -0.39 -0.44
N SER A 280 -0.51 0.77 -0.58
CA SER A 280 -1.03 2.07 -0.15
C SER A 280 -1.71 2.86 -1.28
N MET A 281 -1.33 2.61 -2.53
CA MET A 281 -1.87 3.31 -3.71
C MET A 281 -3.41 3.29 -3.84
N PRO A 282 -4.14 2.18 -3.60
CA PRO A 282 -5.61 2.17 -3.74
C PRO A 282 -6.33 3.07 -2.74
N ILE A 283 -5.70 3.37 -1.59
CA ILE A 283 -6.25 4.18 -0.50
C ILE A 283 -5.93 5.66 -0.73
N LEU A 284 -4.84 5.97 -1.43
CA LEU A 284 -4.42 7.35 -1.75
C LEU A 284 -5.18 7.98 -2.92
N ALA A 285 -5.90 7.19 -3.71
CA ALA A 285 -6.71 7.65 -4.84
C ALA A 285 -7.56 8.94 -4.59
N PRO A 286 -8.37 9.07 -3.51
CA PRO A 286 -9.12 10.29 -3.24
C PRO A 286 -8.24 11.51 -2.92
N LEU A 287 -7.08 11.31 -2.29
CA LEU A 287 -6.15 12.39 -1.95
C LEU A 287 -5.40 12.87 -3.20
N ILE A 288 -5.02 11.96 -4.09
CA ILE A 288 -4.47 12.28 -5.41
C ILE A 288 -5.49 13.08 -6.24
N ASP A 289 -6.75 12.64 -6.29
CA ASP A 289 -7.84 13.37 -6.97
C ASP A 289 -8.06 14.77 -6.37
N MET A 290 -7.98 14.92 -5.05
CA MET A 290 -8.07 16.23 -4.38
C MET A 290 -6.88 17.16 -4.73
N MET A 291 -5.65 16.65 -4.74
CA MET A 291 -4.46 17.42 -5.13
C MET A 291 -4.50 17.87 -6.59
N LEU A 292 -4.93 16.98 -7.50
CA LEU A 292 -5.05 17.29 -8.93
C LEU A 292 -6.18 18.30 -9.20
N ASN A 293 -7.35 18.13 -8.58
CA ASN A 293 -8.49 19.04 -8.77
C ASN A 293 -8.32 20.40 -8.05
N SER A 294 -7.55 20.46 -6.97
CA SER A 294 -7.16 21.73 -6.35
C SER A 294 -6.29 22.57 -7.31
N ARG A 295 -5.36 21.93 -8.02
CA ARG A 295 -4.46 22.58 -9.02
C ARG A 295 -5.14 23.00 -10.32
N SER A 296 -6.35 22.51 -10.61
CA SER A 296 -7.18 23.02 -11.71
C SER A 296 -8.12 24.13 -11.23
N ARG A 297 -8.70 24.03 -10.03
CA ARG A 297 -9.52 25.11 -9.44
C ARG A 297 -8.71 26.39 -9.16
N ALA A 298 -7.45 26.27 -8.72
CA ALA A 298 -6.54 27.40 -8.57
C ALA A 298 -6.15 28.08 -9.90
N ARG A 299 -6.39 27.43 -11.04
CA ARG A 299 -6.08 27.96 -12.39
C ARG A 299 -7.28 28.65 -13.07
N LEU A 300 -8.46 28.58 -12.47
CA LEU A 300 -9.69 29.22 -12.96
C LEU A 300 -10.00 30.54 -12.23
N VAL A 301 -9.17 30.95 -11.27
CA VAL A 301 -9.27 32.25 -10.57
C VAL A 301 -8.27 33.23 -11.17
N THR A 302 -8.43 33.53 -12.46
CA THR A 302 -8.02 34.84 -12.99
C THR A 302 -9.13 35.85 -12.67
N PRO A 303 -8.83 37.01 -12.06
CA PRO A 303 -9.86 37.96 -11.69
C PRO A 303 -10.49 38.58 -12.95
N ARG A 304 -11.75 38.24 -13.23
CA ARG A 304 -12.56 38.90 -14.27
C ARG A 304 -13.15 40.21 -13.73
N THR A 305 -12.28 41.16 -13.43
CA THR A 305 -12.63 42.52 -12.97
C THR A 305 -12.21 43.56 -13.99
N GLU A 306 -12.73 43.46 -15.22
CA GLU A 306 -12.54 44.44 -16.31
C GLU A 306 -13.52 44.16 -17.47
N ALA A 307 -14.84 44.23 -17.21
CA ALA A 307 -15.89 44.07 -18.24
C ALA A 307 -17.29 44.58 -17.82
N TYR A 308 -17.38 45.67 -17.04
CA TYR A 308 -18.68 46.19 -16.58
C TYR A 308 -18.72 47.73 -16.41
N ALA A 309 -17.90 48.46 -17.18
CA ALA A 309 -17.79 49.92 -17.11
C ALA A 309 -18.39 50.66 -18.32
N ASP A 310 -18.90 49.95 -19.34
CA ASP A 310 -19.06 50.49 -20.70
C ASP A 310 -20.48 50.31 -21.29
N LEU A 311 -21.52 50.31 -20.44
CA LEU A 311 -22.93 50.13 -20.85
C LEU A 311 -23.88 51.03 -20.05
N LYS A 312 -23.51 52.29 -19.79
CA LYS A 312 -24.34 53.19 -18.99
C LYS A 312 -24.48 54.62 -19.51
N ASP A 313 -24.24 54.83 -20.80
CA ASP A 313 -24.41 56.14 -21.43
C ASP A 313 -25.04 56.02 -22.83
N GLU A 314 -26.30 55.55 -22.89
CA GLU A 314 -27.20 55.79 -24.02
C GLU A 314 -28.67 55.59 -23.61
N SER A 315 -29.59 56.32 -24.25
CA SER A 315 -31.06 56.31 -24.05
C SER A 315 -31.64 56.98 -22.78
N HIS A 316 -31.35 58.27 -22.62
CA HIS A 316 -32.36 59.21 -22.13
C HIS A 316 -33.19 59.69 -23.34
N GLU A 317 -34.47 59.28 -23.48
CA GLU A 317 -35.57 60.17 -23.91
C GLU A 317 -36.96 59.49 -24.04
N MET A 318 -37.99 60.28 -23.68
CA MET A 318 -39.40 60.24 -24.13
C MET A 318 -40.29 59.00 -23.91
N GLY A 319 -41.55 59.25 -23.51
CA GLY A 319 -42.67 58.34 -23.79
C GLY A 319 -43.82 58.27 -22.77
N ILE A 320 -44.74 59.24 -22.80
CA ILE A 320 -46.02 59.17 -22.07
C ILE A 320 -46.98 58.23 -22.83
N ARG A 321 -47.77 57.39 -22.13
CA ARG A 321 -49.27 57.35 -22.16
C ARG A 321 -49.92 55.96 -21.93
N SER A 322 -51.07 56.01 -21.24
CA SER A 322 -52.02 54.95 -20.89
C SER A 322 -52.82 54.32 -22.06
N SER A 323 -53.10 53.00 -21.96
CA SER A 323 -54.38 52.32 -22.29
C SER A 323 -54.30 50.84 -21.80
N ARG A 324 -55.30 50.23 -21.13
CA ARG A 324 -56.52 49.53 -21.66
C ARG A 324 -56.19 48.54 -22.81
N THR A 325 -56.67 47.28 -22.90
CA THR A 325 -57.82 46.57 -22.26
C THR A 325 -57.75 45.04 -22.52
N SER A 326 -58.69 44.29 -21.89
CA SER A 326 -59.25 42.95 -22.25
C SER A 326 -58.66 41.76 -21.49
N GLU A 327 -59.32 41.18 -20.47
CA GLU A 327 -60.51 40.29 -20.51
C GLU A 327 -60.30 38.92 -21.17
N SER A 328 -60.36 37.87 -20.35
CA SER A 328 -61.19 36.66 -20.59
C SER A 328 -61.47 35.95 -19.25
N GLN A 329 -62.74 35.60 -19.00
CA GLN A 329 -63.24 34.85 -17.83
C GLN A 329 -63.01 33.33 -18.03
N VAL A 330 -63.15 32.44 -17.03
CA VAL A 330 -64.36 31.65 -16.64
C VAL A 330 -63.82 30.50 -15.75
N ASP A 331 -64.39 30.02 -14.62
CA ASP A 331 -65.57 30.39 -13.82
C ASP A 331 -65.33 30.09 -12.30
N MET A 332 -66.39 30.13 -11.48
CA MET A 332 -66.46 29.84 -10.05
C MET A 332 -66.59 28.36 -9.67
N LEU A 333 -66.17 28.02 -8.44
CA LEU A 333 -67.03 27.29 -7.49
C LEU A 333 -66.90 27.89 -6.07
N GLN A 334 -68.03 28.25 -5.45
CA GLN A 334 -68.11 28.85 -4.12
C GLN A 334 -68.59 27.87 -3.03
N ARG A 335 -68.01 28.00 -1.83
CA ARG A 335 -68.60 27.79 -0.48
C ARG A 335 -67.52 28.28 0.51
N GLY A 336 -67.69 29.29 1.36
CA GLY A 336 -68.82 29.63 2.22
C GLY A 336 -68.63 28.93 3.57
N ASP A 337 -68.55 29.58 4.74
CA ASP A 337 -68.72 31.00 5.10
C ASP A 337 -68.15 31.27 6.52
N SER A 338 -68.30 32.51 7.04
CA SER A 338 -68.23 33.00 8.44
C SER A 338 -66.95 33.66 9.01
N ASN A 339 -67.00 35.00 9.10
CA ASN A 339 -66.88 35.87 10.31
C ASN A 339 -65.69 35.70 11.31
N LYS A 340 -65.09 36.75 11.92
CA LYS A 340 -65.32 38.22 11.89
C LYS A 340 -64.12 38.98 12.54
N GLU A 341 -63.88 40.22 12.10
CA GLU A 341 -63.45 41.41 12.87
C GLU A 341 -62.09 41.51 13.64
N ASP A 342 -61.23 42.37 13.08
CA ASP A 342 -60.66 43.62 13.69
C ASP A 342 -59.26 43.70 14.38
N ARG A 343 -58.45 44.63 13.82
CA ARG A 343 -57.36 45.48 14.39
C ARG A 343 -55.97 44.90 14.69
N GLY A 344 -54.95 45.65 14.23
CA GLY A 344 -53.69 45.83 14.97
C GLY A 344 -52.42 46.01 14.12
N LEU A 345 -51.72 47.14 14.28
CA LEU A 345 -50.37 47.42 13.75
C LEU A 345 -49.34 46.37 14.18
N GLY A 346 -48.30 46.13 13.35
CA GLY A 346 -47.07 45.49 13.83
C GLY A 346 -46.03 45.19 12.75
N ILE A 347 -44.90 45.90 12.76
CA ILE A 347 -43.72 45.58 11.94
C ILE A 347 -42.87 44.52 12.65
N SER A 348 -42.42 43.51 11.89
CA SER A 348 -41.37 42.49 12.14
C SER A 348 -40.46 42.66 13.39
N PRO A 349 -40.07 41.56 14.08
CA PRO A 349 -38.96 40.74 13.54
C PRO A 349 -38.92 39.23 13.87
N ARG A 350 -38.04 38.53 13.12
CA ARG A 350 -37.36 37.24 13.38
C ARG A 350 -37.74 36.47 14.66
N LEU A 351 -38.40 35.31 14.49
CA LEU A 351 -38.49 34.31 15.55
C LEU A 351 -37.19 33.48 15.65
N VAL A 352 -36.58 33.46 16.83
CA VAL A 352 -35.52 32.52 17.22
C VAL A 352 -36.19 31.20 17.64
N ALA A 353 -35.75 30.08 17.08
CA ALA A 353 -36.32 28.77 17.40
C ALA A 353 -35.93 28.31 18.81
N GLY A 354 -36.93 27.96 19.63
CA GLY A 354 -36.74 27.30 20.92
C GLY A 354 -36.58 25.78 20.79
N PRO A 355 -36.02 25.09 21.81
CA PRO A 355 -35.81 23.65 21.76
C PRO A 355 -37.15 22.90 21.80
N GLY A 356 -37.44 22.11 20.75
CA GLY A 356 -38.58 21.19 20.70
C GLY A 356 -39.60 21.42 19.57
N GLN A 357 -39.42 22.44 18.72
CA GLN A 357 -40.35 22.71 17.61
C GLN A 357 -39.84 22.14 16.27
N ILE A 358 -40.73 21.46 15.53
CA ILE A 358 -40.45 20.92 14.19
C ILE A 358 -40.62 22.05 13.17
N ILE A 359 -39.56 22.34 12.40
CA ILE A 359 -39.51 23.51 11.50
C ILE A 359 -39.87 23.16 10.04
N CYS A 360 -39.77 21.88 9.66
CA CYS A 360 -40.28 21.36 8.37
C CYS A 360 -40.80 19.93 8.53
N THR A 361 -41.94 19.64 7.88
CA THR A 361 -42.41 18.28 7.59
C THR A 361 -42.46 18.11 6.07
N ASN A 362 -41.63 17.21 5.54
CA ASN A 362 -41.69 16.81 4.13
C ASN A 362 -42.48 15.50 4.05
N GLU A 363 -43.61 15.49 3.34
CA GLU A 363 -44.26 14.24 2.95
C GLU A 363 -43.39 13.52 1.91
N VAL A 364 -43.20 12.22 2.11
CA VAL A 364 -42.49 11.35 1.17
C VAL A 364 -43.47 10.27 0.71
N SER A 365 -44.05 10.46 -0.47
CA SER A 365 -44.84 9.42 -1.14
C SER A 365 -43.90 8.42 -1.81
N ILE A 366 -44.05 7.14 -1.46
CA ILE A 366 -43.30 6.03 -2.06
C ILE A 366 -44.24 5.30 -3.03
N THR A 367 -44.09 5.54 -4.33
CA THR A 367 -44.73 4.73 -5.36
C THR A 367 -43.85 3.53 -5.70
N PHE A 368 -44.36 2.33 -5.44
CA PHE A 368 -43.72 1.08 -5.86
C PHE A 368 -44.14 0.74 -7.29
N GLU A 369 -43.17 0.73 -8.21
CA GLU A 369 -43.39 0.26 -9.58
C GLU A 369 -43.00 -1.21 -9.66
N THR A 370 -43.99 -2.09 -9.77
CA THR A 370 -43.78 -3.54 -9.90
C THR A 370 -43.44 -3.89 -11.34
N GLN A 371 -42.17 -4.15 -11.62
CA GLN A 371 -41.77 -4.76 -12.89
C GLN A 371 -42.31 -6.20 -12.97
N PRO A 372 -42.98 -6.59 -14.08
CA PRO A 372 -43.37 -7.98 -14.28
C PRO A 372 -42.12 -8.83 -14.50
N VAL A 373 -41.91 -9.83 -13.64
CA VAL A 373 -40.80 -10.80 -13.77
C VAL A 373 -41.16 -11.82 -14.86
N ASP A 374 -40.21 -12.06 -15.77
CA ASP A 374 -40.37 -12.99 -16.89
C ASP A 374 -40.54 -14.43 -16.37
N PRO A 375 -41.55 -15.23 -16.78
CA PRO A 375 -41.85 -16.53 -16.16
C PRO A 375 -40.71 -17.54 -16.18
N LEU A 376 -39.73 -17.36 -17.07
CA LEU A 376 -38.54 -18.20 -17.16
C LEU A 376 -37.57 -18.00 -15.98
N GLU A 377 -37.46 -16.78 -15.44
CA GLU A 377 -36.49 -16.45 -14.39
C GLU A 377 -36.94 -16.96 -13.02
N ALA A 378 -38.26 -17.00 -12.78
CA ALA A 378 -38.87 -17.53 -11.56
C ALA A 378 -38.62 -19.05 -11.37
N MET A 379 -38.54 -19.83 -12.46
CA MET A 379 -38.26 -21.27 -12.39
C MET A 379 -36.81 -21.58 -12.01
N ILE A 380 -35.85 -20.72 -12.38
CA ILE A 380 -34.42 -20.92 -12.06
C ILE A 380 -34.15 -20.71 -10.56
N HIS A 381 -34.93 -19.83 -9.92
CA HIS A 381 -34.74 -19.45 -8.51
C HIS A 381 -35.59 -20.24 -7.49
N GLY A 382 -36.39 -21.22 -7.93
CA GLY A 382 -36.99 -22.21 -7.02
C GLY A 382 -38.10 -21.69 -6.10
N TYR A 383 -38.79 -20.61 -6.46
CA TYR A 383 -39.90 -20.07 -5.67
C TYR A 383 -41.19 -20.88 -5.92
N THR A 384 -41.54 -21.75 -4.96
CA THR A 384 -42.83 -22.44 -4.92
C THR A 384 -43.94 -21.49 -4.48
N TRP A 385 -44.91 -21.22 -5.36
CA TRP A 385 -46.14 -20.51 -4.99
C TRP A 385 -47.08 -21.44 -4.22
N ASN A 386 -47.35 -21.11 -2.95
CA ASN A 386 -48.55 -21.61 -2.27
C ASN A 386 -49.76 -20.82 -2.80
N ARG A 387 -50.90 -21.52 -2.94
CA ARG A 387 -52.17 -20.99 -3.46
C ARG A 387 -52.81 -19.98 -2.52
#